data_AF-A0A957YZR3-F1
#
_entry.id   AF-A0A957YZR3-F1
#
_cell.length_a   1.000
_cell.length_b   1.000
_cell.length_c   1.000
_cell.angle_alpha   90.00
_cell.angle_beta   90.00
_cell.angle_gamma   90.00
#
_symmetry.space_group_name_H-M   'P 1'
#
loop_
_entity.id
_entity.type
_entity.pdbx_description
1 polymer ?
#
loop_
_entity_poly.entity_id
_entity_poly.type
_entity_poly.pdbx_seq_one_letter_code
_entity_poly.pdbx_strand_id
1 'polypeptide(L)'
;LSVVIHIDYRKAPLVVQRFGDVRRLVEQTLDPLVAAYFKNIGQTRTLFELIHDRNAIQDVASQGMKEKFAHYNLELEEVLIGTPTSAPGDTQIETILTQLRSRQIAKEQVETYGRQQEAAVKERELREAEARAQQQAHITASELSITVQSNEGKAAYQRALQQAEQIRALAEAEAEKAARIGISQAIAIEEQVRAYGGPQFQVTQQVMTRFAEAIEQAKVDVVPRIVIGGNGGEAGEAGQSNLMQGLLAMLLSERMGVAGGTEQTQRPEVEAMRAEIYRKLRAPVEPTTAEDVTSNRAM
;
A
#
# COMPACT_ATOMS: atom_id res chain seq x y z
N LEU A 1 -33.56 69.83 -5.43
CA LEU A 1 -34.76 69.06 -5.80
C LEU A 1 -35.09 69.47 -7.21
N SER A 2 -35.27 68.53 -8.12
CA SER A 2 -35.65 68.83 -9.50
C SER A 2 -36.85 67.97 -9.88
N VAL A 3 -37.91 68.58 -10.38
CA VAL A 3 -39.13 67.88 -10.80
C VAL A 3 -39.35 68.22 -12.27
N VAL A 4 -39.52 67.19 -13.10
CA VAL A 4 -39.81 67.34 -14.52
C VAL A 4 -41.29 67.05 -14.74
N ILE A 5 -41.99 68.03 -15.31
CA ILE A 5 -43.45 68.01 -15.48
C ILE A 5 -43.77 68.25 -16.95
N HIS A 6 -44.68 67.45 -17.47
CA HIS A 6 -45.25 67.59 -18.79
C HIS A 6 -46.74 67.97 -18.70
N ILE A 7 -47.19 68.80 -19.64
CA ILE A 7 -48.61 69.15 -19.78
C ILE A 7 -49.04 68.75 -21.19
N ASP A 8 -49.91 67.75 -21.29
CA ASP A 8 -50.50 67.35 -22.56
C ASP A 8 -51.25 68.54 -23.19
N TYR A 9 -51.02 68.76 -24.48
CA TYR A 9 -51.68 69.77 -25.29
C TYR A 9 -53.20 69.78 -25.14
N ARG A 10 -53.83 68.61 -24.97
CA ARG A 10 -55.29 68.49 -24.80
C ARG A 10 -55.78 69.02 -23.45
N LYS A 11 -54.94 68.96 -22.42
CA LYS A 11 -55.25 69.37 -21.04
C LYS A 11 -54.77 70.79 -20.74
N ALA A 12 -53.83 71.33 -21.52
CA ALA A 12 -53.27 72.66 -21.34
C ALA A 12 -54.32 73.79 -21.22
N PRO A 13 -55.41 73.83 -22.02
CA PRO A 13 -56.44 74.87 -21.86
C PRO A 13 -57.14 74.84 -20.49
N LEU A 14 -57.36 73.65 -19.92
CA LEU A 14 -58.02 73.47 -18.62
C LEU A 14 -57.10 73.92 -17.47
N VAL A 15 -55.80 73.68 -17.59
CA VAL A 15 -54.80 74.12 -16.60
C VAL A 15 -54.68 75.64 -16.61
N VAL A 16 -54.58 76.25 -17.80
CA VAL A 16 -54.52 77.72 -17.97
C VAL A 16 -55.80 78.39 -17.46
N GLN A 17 -56.98 77.79 -17.69
CA GLN A 17 -58.25 78.32 -17.16
C GLN A 17 -58.30 78.32 -15.62
N ARG A 18 -57.74 77.31 -14.96
CA ARG A 18 -57.81 77.15 -13.51
C ARG A 18 -56.79 78.02 -12.76
N PHE A 19 -55.62 78.26 -13.34
CA PHE A 19 -54.50 78.92 -12.68
C PHE A 19 -54.09 80.26 -13.32
N GLY A 20 -54.71 80.62 -14.45
CA GLY A 20 -54.38 81.80 -15.24
C GLY A 20 -53.10 81.59 -16.06
N ASP A 21 -51.96 81.49 -15.37
CA ASP A 21 -50.65 81.34 -15.99
C ASP A 21 -49.89 80.12 -15.44
N VAL A 22 -49.09 79.49 -16.29
CA VAL A 22 -48.23 78.34 -15.89
C VAL A 22 -47.23 78.76 -14.81
N ARG A 23 -46.74 80.01 -14.81
CA ARG A 23 -45.87 80.51 -13.74
C ARG A 23 -46.55 80.54 -12.39
N ARG A 24 -47.82 80.98 -12.34
CA ARG A 24 -48.62 81.00 -11.11
C ARG A 24 -48.93 79.60 -10.60
N LEU A 25 -49.19 78.64 -11.50
CA LEU A 25 -49.32 77.23 -11.15
C LEU A 25 -48.07 76.72 -10.42
N VAL A 26 -46.88 76.96 -10.98
CA VAL A 26 -45.61 76.51 -10.39
C VAL A 26 -45.40 77.13 -9.01
N GLU A 27 -45.42 78.46 -8.93
CA GLU A 27 -45.06 79.19 -7.70
C GLU A 27 -46.09 79.02 -6.58
N GLN A 28 -47.39 79.02 -6.90
CA GLN A 28 -48.44 79.05 -5.89
C GLN A 28 -48.94 77.65 -5.49
N THR A 29 -48.75 76.64 -6.32
CA THR A 29 -49.34 75.30 -6.08
C THR A 29 -48.35 74.16 -6.15
N LEU A 30 -47.47 74.13 -7.16
CA LEU A 30 -46.55 72.99 -7.34
C LEU A 30 -45.41 73.04 -6.34
N ASP A 31 -44.72 74.19 -6.21
CA ASP A 31 -43.59 74.33 -5.30
C ASP A 31 -43.98 74.04 -3.84
N PRO A 32 -45.09 74.58 -3.28
CA PRO A 32 -45.51 74.24 -1.92
C PRO A 32 -45.90 72.76 -1.76
N LEU A 33 -46.52 72.14 -2.76
CA LEU A 33 -46.96 70.74 -2.70
C LEU A 33 -45.77 69.78 -2.73
N VAL A 34 -44.83 70.00 -3.63
CA VAL A 34 -43.58 69.23 -3.75
C VAL A 34 -42.75 69.39 -2.48
N ALA A 35 -42.60 70.62 -2.00
CA ALA A 35 -41.86 70.91 -0.76
C ALA A 35 -42.49 70.23 0.45
N ALA A 36 -43.82 70.29 0.61
CA ALA A 36 -44.53 69.64 1.70
C ALA A 36 -44.37 68.12 1.67
N TYR A 37 -44.47 67.52 0.48
CA TYR A 37 -44.30 66.07 0.33
C TYR A 37 -42.88 65.62 0.71
N PHE A 38 -41.84 66.30 0.21
CA PHE A 38 -40.46 65.96 0.55
C PHE A 38 -40.08 66.28 1.99
N LYS A 39 -40.68 67.31 2.57
CA LYS A 39 -40.54 67.60 3.99
C LYS A 39 -41.06 66.44 4.85
N ASN A 40 -42.21 65.86 4.48
CA ASN A 40 -42.75 64.70 5.19
C ASN A 40 -41.86 63.47 5.03
N ILE A 41 -41.36 63.19 3.82
CA ILE A 41 -40.41 62.08 3.61
C ILE A 41 -39.16 62.27 4.46
N GLY A 42 -38.55 63.46 4.43
CA GLY A 42 -37.36 63.78 5.22
C GLY A 42 -37.58 63.77 6.74
N GLN A 43 -38.82 63.93 7.21
CA GLN A 43 -39.17 63.81 8.62
C GLN A 43 -39.37 62.35 9.08
N THR A 44 -39.79 61.47 8.17
CA THR A 44 -40.07 60.06 8.49
C THR A 44 -38.88 59.13 8.34
N ARG A 45 -37.81 59.57 7.67
CA ARG A 45 -36.68 58.74 7.26
C ARG A 45 -35.37 59.28 7.80
N THR A 46 -34.45 58.39 8.13
CA THR A 46 -33.11 58.80 8.54
C THR A 46 -32.30 59.29 7.33
N LEU A 47 -31.30 60.13 7.60
CA LEU A 47 -30.37 60.60 6.57
C LEU A 47 -29.69 59.44 5.82
N PHE A 48 -29.38 58.37 6.54
CA PHE A 48 -28.76 57.18 5.96
C PHE A 48 -29.69 56.50 4.95
N GLU A 49 -30.96 56.29 5.31
CA GLU A 49 -31.97 55.73 4.41
C GLU A 49 -32.18 56.59 3.16
N LEU A 50 -32.16 57.92 3.30
CA LEU A 50 -32.26 58.83 2.15
C LEU A 50 -31.11 58.67 1.13
N ILE A 51 -29.93 58.26 1.60
CA ILE A 51 -28.76 58.04 0.74
C ILE A 51 -28.74 56.61 0.21
N HIS A 52 -29.03 55.61 1.05
CA HIS A 52 -28.96 54.20 0.69
C HIS A 52 -30.10 53.78 -0.23
N ASP A 53 -31.32 54.15 0.12
CA ASP A 53 -32.55 53.75 -0.58
C ASP A 53 -33.04 54.84 -1.54
N ARG A 54 -32.13 55.68 -2.05
CA ARG A 54 -32.47 56.86 -2.87
C ARG A 54 -33.41 56.51 -4.02
N ASN A 55 -33.11 55.44 -4.75
CA ASN A 55 -33.89 55.02 -5.91
C ASN A 55 -35.30 54.58 -5.49
N ALA A 56 -35.41 53.76 -4.44
CA ALA A 56 -36.70 53.31 -3.93
C ALA A 56 -37.55 54.47 -3.40
N ILE A 57 -36.92 55.44 -2.73
CA ILE A 57 -37.60 56.65 -2.26
C ILE A 57 -38.05 57.51 -3.44
N GLN A 58 -37.24 57.64 -4.50
CA GLN A 58 -37.61 58.34 -5.72
C GLN A 58 -38.80 57.67 -6.41
N ASP A 59 -38.81 56.34 -6.50
CA ASP A 59 -39.92 55.59 -7.12
C ASP A 59 -41.22 55.78 -6.34
N VAL A 60 -41.20 55.61 -5.01
CA VAL A 60 -42.37 55.83 -4.16
C VAL A 60 -42.84 57.29 -4.22
N ALA A 61 -41.89 58.23 -4.21
CA ALA A 61 -42.18 59.64 -4.34
C ALA A 61 -42.83 59.98 -5.68
N SER A 62 -42.33 59.40 -6.77
CA SER A 62 -42.86 59.61 -8.12
C SER A 62 -44.31 59.12 -8.22
N GLN A 63 -44.62 57.94 -7.66
CA GLN A 63 -45.96 57.38 -7.69
C GLN A 63 -46.93 58.22 -6.85
N GLY A 64 -46.57 58.53 -5.60
CA GLY A 64 -47.41 59.35 -4.72
C GLY A 64 -47.62 60.78 -5.22
N MET A 65 -46.64 61.35 -5.91
CA MET A 65 -46.78 62.66 -6.56
C MET A 65 -47.62 62.57 -7.83
N LYS A 66 -47.47 61.52 -8.63
CA LYS A 66 -48.26 61.31 -9.85
C LYS A 66 -49.76 61.26 -9.56
N GLU A 67 -50.16 60.61 -8.47
CA GLU A 67 -51.55 60.61 -7.99
C GLU A 67 -52.03 62.03 -7.64
N LYS A 68 -51.23 62.80 -6.89
CA LYS A 68 -51.59 64.17 -6.50
C LYS A 68 -51.65 65.13 -7.69
N PHE A 69 -50.75 64.98 -8.67
CA PHE A 69 -50.70 65.80 -9.88
C PHE A 69 -51.79 65.48 -10.90
N ALA A 70 -52.30 64.25 -10.89
CA ALA A 70 -53.46 63.87 -11.72
C ALA A 70 -54.70 64.74 -11.43
N HIS A 71 -54.93 65.14 -10.17
CA HIS A 71 -56.02 66.06 -9.78
C HIS A 71 -55.89 67.47 -10.36
N TYR A 72 -54.70 67.82 -10.82
CA TYR A 72 -54.39 69.11 -11.44
C TYR A 72 -54.22 69.00 -12.96
N ASN A 73 -54.50 67.83 -13.56
CA ASN A 73 -54.32 67.54 -14.97
C ASN A 73 -52.86 67.67 -15.45
N LEU A 74 -51.90 67.39 -14.57
CA LEU A 74 -50.47 67.46 -14.86
C LEU A 74 -49.88 66.05 -14.94
N GLU A 75 -48.93 65.85 -15.85
CA GLU A 75 -48.22 64.58 -16.01
C GLU A 75 -46.81 64.71 -15.45
N LEU A 76 -46.47 63.83 -14.52
CA LEU A 76 -45.16 63.77 -13.89
C LEU A 76 -44.27 62.82 -14.69
N GLU A 77 -43.11 63.31 -15.13
CA GLU A 77 -42.14 62.49 -15.86
C GLU A 77 -41.12 61.88 -14.89
N GLU A 78 -40.44 62.71 -14.10
CA GLU A 78 -39.46 62.23 -13.14
C GLU A 78 -39.31 63.19 -11.95
N VAL A 79 -38.96 62.62 -10.78
CA VAL A 79 -38.61 63.40 -9.59
C VAL A 79 -37.21 63.06 -9.12
N LEU A 80 -36.33 64.03 -9.18
CA LEU A 80 -34.96 63.92 -8.72
C LEU A 80 -34.81 64.54 -7.33
N ILE A 81 -34.69 63.66 -6.34
CA ILE A 81 -34.24 64.01 -4.99
C ILE A 81 -32.74 64.30 -5.04
N GLY A 82 -32.33 65.49 -4.56
CA GLY A 82 -30.92 65.80 -4.35
C GLY A 82 -30.42 65.20 -3.03
N THR A 83 -29.14 64.87 -2.94
CA THR A 83 -28.54 64.51 -1.65
C THR A 83 -28.68 65.70 -0.70
N PRO A 84 -29.24 65.52 0.50
CA PRO A 84 -29.27 66.60 1.49
C PRO A 84 -27.83 67.02 1.81
N THR A 85 -27.46 68.21 1.38
CA THR A 85 -26.16 68.82 1.67
C THR A 85 -26.21 69.44 3.06
N SER A 86 -25.16 69.27 3.85
CA SER A 86 -24.98 70.05 5.08
C SER A 86 -25.09 71.54 4.78
N ALA A 87 -25.59 72.32 5.74
CA ALA A 87 -25.40 73.77 5.70
C ALA A 87 -23.88 74.06 5.64
N PRO A 88 -23.44 75.14 4.97
CA PRO A 88 -22.02 75.46 4.89
C PRO A 88 -21.41 75.58 6.30
N GLY A 89 -20.54 74.64 6.69
CA GLY A 89 -19.86 74.61 7.99
C GLY A 89 -20.27 73.51 8.98
N ASP A 90 -21.28 72.67 8.68
CA ASP A 90 -21.70 71.60 9.59
C ASP A 90 -21.07 70.22 9.24
N THR A 91 -20.11 69.80 10.06
CA THR A 91 -19.36 68.53 9.94
C THR A 91 -20.01 67.36 10.70
N GLN A 92 -21.11 67.60 11.43
CA GLN A 92 -21.77 66.56 12.24
C GLN A 92 -22.35 65.45 11.38
N ILE A 93 -22.94 65.81 10.23
CA ILE A 93 -23.50 64.85 9.27
C ILE A 93 -22.40 63.92 8.73
N GLU A 94 -21.25 64.46 8.36
CA GLU A 94 -20.13 63.67 7.85
C GLU A 94 -19.57 62.72 8.93
N THR A 95 -19.50 63.19 10.18
CA THR A 95 -19.07 62.38 11.32
C THR A 95 -20.04 61.21 11.57
N ILE A 96 -21.35 61.47 11.55
CA ILE A 96 -22.38 60.45 11.73
C ILE A 96 -22.34 59.43 10.59
N LEU A 97 -22.22 59.87 9.33
CA LEU A 97 -22.11 58.97 8.18
C LEU A 97 -20.86 58.09 8.26
N THR A 98 -19.74 58.65 8.72
CA THR A 98 -18.49 57.89 8.93
C THR A 98 -18.65 56.86 10.05
N GLN A 99 -19.31 57.21 11.15
CA GLN A 99 -19.62 56.30 12.26
C GLN A 99 -20.61 55.19 11.86
N LEU A 100 -21.64 55.50 11.08
CA LEU A 100 -22.59 54.49 10.57
C LEU A 100 -21.92 53.54 9.59
N ARG A 101 -21.07 54.06 8.70
CA ARG A 101 -20.27 53.24 7.79
C ARG A 101 -19.36 52.28 8.56
N SER A 102 -18.64 52.78 9.56
CA SER A 102 -17.73 51.93 10.35
C SER A 102 -18.49 50.84 11.11
N ARG A 103 -19.66 51.15 11.67
CA ARG A 103 -20.54 50.15 12.30
C ARG A 103 -21.01 49.09 11.31
N GLN A 104 -21.38 49.48 10.08
CA GLN A 104 -21.78 48.53 9.05
C GLN A 104 -20.62 47.62 8.64
N ILE A 105 -19.43 48.19 8.43
CA ILE A 105 -18.22 47.41 8.12
C ILE A 105 -17.93 46.41 9.23
N ALA A 106 -18.01 46.83 10.49
CA ALA A 106 -17.79 45.93 11.63
C ALA A 106 -18.81 44.78 11.66
N LYS A 107 -20.07 45.05 11.35
CA LYS A 107 -21.12 44.02 11.28
C LYS A 107 -20.84 43.00 10.17
N GLU A 108 -20.49 43.46 8.98
CA GLU A 108 -20.11 42.60 7.85
C GLU A 108 -18.83 41.81 8.14
N GLN A 109 -17.86 42.41 8.86
CA GLN A 109 -16.65 41.71 9.29
C GLN A 109 -16.96 40.57 10.25
N VAL A 110 -17.83 40.78 11.24
CA VAL A 110 -18.26 39.70 12.16
C VAL A 110 -18.90 38.55 11.39
N GLU A 111 -19.78 38.85 10.43
CA GLU A 111 -20.38 37.81 9.60
C GLU A 111 -19.34 37.09 8.73
N THR A 112 -18.39 37.85 8.16
CA THR A 112 -17.28 37.30 7.37
C THR A 112 -16.43 36.35 8.21
N TYR A 113 -16.04 36.74 9.43
CA TYR A 113 -15.28 35.90 10.34
C TYR A 113 -16.07 34.66 10.79
N GLY A 114 -17.38 34.78 11.01
CA GLY A 114 -18.25 33.65 11.28
C GLY A 114 -18.22 32.62 10.14
N ARG A 115 -18.39 33.08 8.89
CA ARG A 115 -18.30 32.21 7.71
C ARG A 115 -16.91 31.59 7.55
N GLN A 116 -15.85 32.34 7.82
CA GLN A 116 -14.47 31.82 7.80
C GLN A 116 -14.25 30.75 8.88
N GLN A 117 -14.78 30.95 10.08
CA GLN A 117 -14.71 29.96 11.16
C GLN A 117 -15.46 28.68 10.78
N GLU A 118 -16.67 28.78 10.24
CA GLU A 118 -17.43 27.62 9.75
C GLU A 118 -16.70 26.89 8.64
N ALA A 119 -16.11 27.60 7.69
CA ALA A 119 -15.31 27.02 6.61
C ALA A 119 -14.09 26.27 7.17
N ALA A 120 -13.37 26.85 8.13
CA ALA A 120 -12.22 26.22 8.77
C ALA A 120 -12.61 24.97 9.59
N VAL A 121 -13.76 24.99 10.28
CA VAL A 121 -14.29 23.83 11.00
C VAL A 121 -14.61 22.69 10.02
N LYS A 122 -15.34 22.99 8.93
CA LYS A 122 -15.65 22.01 7.88
C LYS A 122 -14.40 21.46 7.21
N GLU A 123 -13.40 22.30 6.95
CA GLU A 123 -12.12 21.87 6.38
C GLU A 123 -11.37 20.92 7.33
N ARG A 124 -11.37 21.21 8.64
CA ARG A 124 -10.80 20.32 9.65
C ARG A 124 -11.53 18.98 9.70
N GLU A 125 -12.86 18.99 9.72
CA GLU A 125 -13.68 17.76 9.71
C GLU A 125 -13.43 16.91 8.47
N LEU A 126 -13.35 17.55 7.28
CA LEU A 126 -13.02 16.88 6.03
C LEU A 126 -11.63 16.24 6.09
N ARG A 127 -10.60 16.98 6.53
CA ARG A 127 -9.25 16.43 6.68
C ARG A 127 -9.18 15.29 7.69
N GLU A 128 -9.93 15.39 8.80
CA GLU A 128 -9.98 14.31 9.80
C GLU A 128 -10.64 13.06 9.21
N ALA A 129 -11.74 13.22 8.46
CA ALA A 129 -12.40 12.12 7.78
C ALA A 129 -11.49 11.47 6.72
N GLU A 130 -10.78 12.27 5.92
CA GLU A 130 -9.80 11.79 4.94
C GLU A 130 -8.64 11.04 5.60
N ALA A 131 -8.07 11.58 6.68
CA ALA A 131 -6.99 10.92 7.41
C ALA A 131 -7.44 9.58 8.00
N ARG A 132 -8.65 9.53 8.58
CA ARG A 132 -9.26 8.28 9.08
C ARG A 132 -9.49 7.27 7.95
N ALA A 133 -9.99 7.71 6.80
CA ALA A 133 -10.18 6.85 5.64
C ALA A 133 -8.86 6.29 5.10
N GLN A 134 -7.79 7.10 5.04
CA GLN A 134 -6.47 6.64 4.66
C GLN A 134 -5.90 5.62 5.65
N GLN A 135 -6.00 5.89 6.96
CA GLN A 135 -5.60 4.93 7.98
C GLN A 135 -6.38 3.61 7.89
N GLN A 136 -7.69 3.69 7.67
CA GLN A 136 -8.51 2.51 7.48
C GLN A 136 -8.10 1.71 6.24
N ALA A 137 -7.79 2.39 5.13
CA ALA A 137 -7.27 1.74 3.92
C ALA A 137 -5.94 1.02 4.20
N HIS A 138 -5.03 1.62 4.98
CA HIS A 138 -3.77 0.97 5.38
C HIS A 138 -4.00 -0.27 6.27
N ILE A 139 -4.94 -0.20 7.23
CA ILE A 139 -5.29 -1.34 8.10
C ILE A 139 -5.87 -2.48 7.24
N THR A 140 -6.86 -2.18 6.41
CA THR A 140 -7.50 -3.17 5.54
C THR A 140 -6.52 -3.77 4.52
N ALA A 141 -5.61 -2.97 3.95
CA ALA A 141 -4.56 -3.49 3.07
C ALA A 141 -3.61 -4.45 3.82
N SER A 142 -3.29 -4.17 5.07
CA SER A 142 -2.46 -5.03 5.91
C SER A 142 -3.16 -6.34 6.26
N GLU A 143 -4.44 -6.29 6.67
CA GLU A 143 -5.27 -7.48 6.93
C GLU A 143 -5.40 -8.37 5.68
N LEU A 144 -5.64 -7.75 4.53
CA LEU A 144 -5.71 -8.46 3.26
C LEU A 144 -4.35 -9.09 2.92
N SER A 145 -3.25 -8.37 3.10
CA SER A 145 -1.89 -8.88 2.87
C SER A 145 -1.59 -10.10 3.76
N ILE A 146 -1.93 -10.06 5.05
CA ILE A 146 -1.78 -11.20 5.97
C ILE A 146 -2.62 -12.39 5.47
N THR A 147 -3.85 -12.13 5.02
CA THR A 147 -4.73 -13.18 4.49
C THR A 147 -4.17 -13.80 3.21
N VAL A 148 -3.67 -12.96 2.30
CA VAL A 148 -3.02 -13.40 1.06
C VAL A 148 -1.78 -14.24 1.38
N GLN A 149 -0.88 -13.75 2.24
CA GLN A 149 0.32 -14.50 2.66
C GLN A 149 -0.02 -15.81 3.37
N SER A 150 -1.06 -15.83 4.22
CA SER A 150 -1.54 -17.05 4.86
C SER A 150 -2.06 -18.06 3.82
N ASN A 151 -2.83 -17.60 2.83
CA ASN A 151 -3.33 -18.44 1.76
C ASN A 151 -2.20 -18.92 0.83
N GLU A 152 -1.24 -18.06 0.51
CA GLU A 152 -0.03 -18.43 -0.25
C GLU A 152 0.80 -19.46 0.50
N GLY A 153 0.98 -19.30 1.81
CA GLY A 153 1.66 -20.26 2.68
C GLY A 153 0.95 -21.62 2.70
N LYS A 154 -0.39 -21.63 2.86
CA LYS A 154 -1.20 -22.85 2.77
C LYS A 154 -1.08 -23.51 1.40
N ALA A 155 -1.17 -22.73 0.32
CA ALA A 155 -1.02 -23.22 -1.04
C ALA A 155 0.39 -23.75 -1.32
N ALA A 156 1.44 -23.10 -0.79
CA ALA A 156 2.82 -23.56 -0.88
C ALA A 156 3.03 -24.87 -0.12
N TYR A 157 2.46 -24.97 1.10
CA TYR A 157 2.49 -26.20 1.88
C TYR A 157 1.79 -27.36 1.16
N GLN A 158 0.59 -27.12 0.63
CA GLN A 158 -0.12 -28.12 -0.17
C GLN A 158 0.66 -28.52 -1.42
N ARG A 159 1.27 -27.57 -2.14
CA ARG A 159 2.15 -27.87 -3.29
C ARG A 159 3.35 -28.72 -2.87
N ALA A 160 4.01 -28.39 -1.75
CA ALA A 160 5.13 -29.16 -1.23
C ALA A 160 4.71 -30.60 -0.85
N LEU A 161 3.53 -30.78 -0.26
CA LEU A 161 2.97 -32.11 0.01
C LEU A 161 2.72 -32.90 -1.27
N GLN A 162 2.08 -32.28 -2.27
CA GLN A 162 1.83 -32.92 -3.57
C GLN A 162 3.14 -33.28 -4.28
N GLN A 163 4.14 -32.40 -4.23
CA GLN A 163 5.48 -32.68 -4.77
C GLN A 163 6.17 -33.82 -4.02
N ALA A 164 6.06 -33.87 -2.69
CA ALA A 164 6.63 -34.96 -1.91
C ALA A 164 5.98 -36.31 -2.25
N GLU A 165 4.64 -36.35 -2.37
CA GLU A 165 3.91 -37.54 -2.81
C GLU A 165 4.28 -37.95 -4.24
N GLN A 166 4.42 -36.98 -5.16
CA GLN A 166 4.89 -37.25 -6.52
C GLN A 166 6.30 -37.86 -6.54
N ILE A 167 7.23 -37.31 -5.75
CA ILE A 167 8.60 -37.84 -5.63
C ILE A 167 8.59 -39.25 -5.04
N ARG A 168 7.76 -39.51 -4.03
CA ARG A 168 7.61 -40.86 -3.46
C ARG A 168 7.10 -41.85 -4.49
N ALA A 169 6.04 -41.50 -5.22
CA ALA A 169 5.48 -42.36 -6.25
C ALA A 169 6.49 -42.64 -7.38
N LEU A 170 7.26 -41.63 -7.80
CA LEU A 170 8.33 -41.80 -8.78
C LEU A 170 9.48 -42.67 -8.24
N ALA A 171 9.91 -42.44 -7.00
CA ALA A 171 10.97 -43.22 -6.37
C ALA A 171 10.56 -44.69 -6.18
N GLU A 172 9.31 -44.96 -5.83
CA GLU A 172 8.75 -46.32 -5.75
C GLU A 172 8.72 -46.99 -7.12
N ALA A 173 8.28 -46.27 -8.16
CA ALA A 173 8.31 -46.76 -9.54
C ALA A 173 9.73 -47.03 -10.05
N GLU A 174 10.71 -46.17 -9.73
CA GLU A 174 12.11 -46.36 -10.05
C GLU A 174 12.72 -47.54 -9.29
N ALA A 175 12.40 -47.70 -8.00
CA ALA A 175 12.82 -48.84 -7.20
C ALA A 175 12.25 -50.15 -7.75
N GLU A 176 10.97 -50.18 -8.12
CA GLU A 176 10.35 -51.36 -8.74
C GLU A 176 10.99 -51.68 -10.09
N LYS A 177 11.24 -50.67 -10.93
CA LYS A 177 11.95 -50.82 -12.20
C LYS A 177 13.36 -51.38 -11.98
N ALA A 178 14.12 -50.83 -11.04
CA ALA A 178 15.46 -51.29 -10.70
C ALA A 178 15.45 -52.73 -10.17
N ALA A 179 14.50 -53.08 -9.31
CA ALA A 179 14.31 -54.44 -8.81
C ALA A 179 13.99 -55.42 -9.94
N ARG A 180 13.07 -55.06 -10.85
CA ARG A 180 12.73 -55.88 -12.03
C ARG A 180 13.92 -56.07 -12.97
N ILE A 181 14.71 -55.02 -13.20
CA ILE A 181 15.94 -55.11 -14.00
C ILE A 181 16.96 -56.01 -13.29
N GLY A 182 17.14 -55.86 -11.98
CA GLY A 182 18.04 -56.70 -11.17
C GLY A 182 17.65 -58.18 -11.20
N ILE A 183 16.36 -58.49 -11.05
CA ILE A 183 15.83 -59.87 -11.20
C ILE A 183 16.08 -60.38 -12.63
N SER A 184 15.81 -59.56 -13.65
CA SER A 184 16.02 -59.96 -15.05
C SER A 184 17.49 -60.23 -15.36
N GLN A 185 18.41 -59.42 -14.82
CA GLN A 185 19.84 -59.62 -14.93
C GLN A 185 20.30 -60.87 -14.18
N ALA A 186 19.77 -61.12 -12.97
CA ALA A 186 20.07 -62.34 -12.22
C ALA A 186 19.65 -63.58 -13.01
N ILE A 187 18.43 -63.60 -13.56
CA ILE A 187 17.94 -64.70 -14.41
C ILE A 187 18.82 -64.85 -15.66
N ALA A 188 19.19 -63.76 -16.33
CA ALA A 188 20.05 -63.83 -17.51
C ALA A 188 21.45 -64.37 -17.19
N ILE A 189 22.03 -64.00 -16.05
CA ILE A 189 23.32 -64.51 -15.58
C ILE A 189 23.20 -65.98 -15.21
N GLU A 190 22.16 -66.39 -14.47
CA GLU A 190 21.91 -67.80 -14.15
C GLU A 190 21.76 -68.65 -15.43
N GLU A 191 21.04 -68.15 -16.42
CA GLU A 191 20.87 -68.83 -17.71
C GLU A 191 22.19 -68.92 -18.48
N GLN A 192 22.99 -67.84 -18.49
CA GLN A 192 24.34 -67.86 -19.06
C GLN A 192 25.19 -68.91 -18.34
N VAL A 193 25.26 -68.90 -17.00
CA VAL A 193 26.02 -69.89 -16.21
C VAL A 193 25.59 -71.32 -16.54
N ARG A 194 24.29 -71.55 -16.70
CA ARG A 194 23.74 -72.84 -17.13
C ARG A 194 24.17 -73.21 -18.55
N ALA A 195 24.10 -72.29 -19.50
CA ALA A 195 24.52 -72.49 -20.89
C ALA A 195 26.04 -72.70 -21.04
N TYR A 196 26.85 -72.07 -20.19
CA TYR A 196 28.32 -72.22 -20.16
C TYR A 196 28.78 -73.50 -19.43
N GLY A 197 27.86 -74.40 -19.03
CA GLY A 197 28.19 -75.71 -18.47
C GLY A 197 28.40 -75.74 -16.95
N GLY A 198 28.05 -74.67 -16.24
CA GLY A 198 28.10 -74.55 -14.78
C GLY A 198 29.18 -73.59 -14.27
N PRO A 199 29.12 -73.19 -12.98
CA PRO A 199 29.97 -72.12 -12.42
C PRO A 199 31.48 -72.39 -12.54
N GLN A 200 31.89 -73.66 -12.48
CA GLN A 200 33.29 -74.06 -12.54
C GLN A 200 33.92 -73.81 -13.92
N PHE A 201 33.13 -73.86 -14.99
CA PHE A 201 33.61 -73.64 -16.36
C PHE A 201 33.79 -72.15 -16.72
N GLN A 202 32.98 -71.27 -16.14
CA GLN A 202 33.19 -69.82 -16.30
C GLN A 202 34.47 -69.35 -15.63
N VAL A 203 34.73 -69.80 -14.40
CA VAL A 203 35.94 -69.43 -13.66
C VAL A 203 37.19 -69.98 -14.34
N THR A 204 37.16 -71.24 -14.82
CA THR A 204 38.32 -71.81 -15.53
C THR A 204 38.61 -71.08 -16.85
N GLN A 205 37.60 -70.65 -17.62
CA GLN A 205 37.85 -69.81 -18.79
C GLN A 205 38.41 -68.44 -18.42
N GLN A 206 37.84 -67.76 -17.42
CA GLN A 206 38.34 -66.45 -16.98
C GLN A 206 39.80 -66.52 -16.54
N VAL A 207 40.15 -67.55 -15.77
CA VAL A 207 41.53 -67.83 -15.36
C VAL A 207 42.39 -68.12 -16.59
N MET A 208 41.94 -68.93 -17.55
CA MET A 208 42.70 -69.22 -18.77
C MET A 208 42.90 -67.98 -19.66
N THR A 209 41.91 -67.09 -19.82
CA THR A 209 42.09 -65.81 -20.52
C THR A 209 43.03 -64.87 -19.79
N ARG A 210 42.94 -64.76 -18.45
CA ARG A 210 43.87 -63.92 -17.69
C ARG A 210 45.28 -64.50 -17.60
N PHE A 211 45.42 -65.83 -17.59
CA PHE A 211 46.71 -66.50 -17.76
C PHE A 211 47.27 -66.25 -19.16
N ALA A 212 46.44 -66.28 -20.21
CA ALA A 212 46.86 -65.97 -21.58
C ALA A 212 47.31 -64.51 -21.73
N GLU A 213 46.56 -63.54 -21.20
CA GLU A 213 46.95 -62.12 -21.18
C GLU A 213 48.25 -61.90 -20.38
N ALA A 214 48.40 -62.56 -19.22
CA ALA A 214 49.61 -62.49 -18.42
C ALA A 214 50.83 -63.12 -19.13
N ILE A 215 50.63 -64.20 -19.90
CA ILE A 215 51.68 -64.83 -20.71
C ILE A 215 52.04 -63.96 -21.92
N GLU A 216 51.06 -63.34 -22.58
CA GLU A 216 51.24 -62.41 -23.70
C GLU A 216 52.04 -61.17 -23.26
N GLN A 217 51.72 -60.60 -22.10
CA GLN A 217 52.42 -59.44 -21.55
C GLN A 217 53.79 -59.77 -20.98
N ALA A 218 53.99 -60.99 -20.48
CA ALA A 218 55.29 -61.47 -19.99
C ALA A 218 56.28 -61.83 -21.12
N LYS A 219 55.84 -61.94 -22.39
CA LYS A 219 56.69 -62.15 -23.57
C LYS A 219 57.68 -63.32 -23.42
N VAL A 220 57.24 -64.43 -22.82
CA VAL A 220 58.07 -65.61 -22.57
C VAL A 220 58.01 -66.58 -23.75
N ASP A 221 59.15 -66.88 -24.36
CA ASP A 221 59.29 -67.83 -25.47
C ASP A 221 58.94 -69.27 -25.04
N VAL A 222 57.89 -69.84 -25.64
CA VAL A 222 57.41 -71.21 -25.39
C VAL A 222 58.05 -72.18 -26.38
N VAL A 223 59.32 -72.52 -26.17
CA VAL A 223 59.95 -73.69 -26.83
C VAL A 223 60.74 -74.50 -25.82
N PRO A 224 60.38 -75.78 -25.57
CA PRO A 224 61.11 -76.60 -24.61
C PRO A 224 62.49 -76.97 -25.15
N ARG A 225 63.56 -76.45 -24.53
CA ARG A 225 64.90 -77.05 -24.66
C ARG A 225 65.11 -77.99 -23.50
N ILE A 226 65.06 -79.28 -23.78
CA ILE A 226 65.40 -80.35 -22.84
C ILE A 226 66.93 -80.41 -22.76
N VAL A 227 67.50 -80.26 -21.57
CA VAL A 227 68.83 -80.80 -21.25
C VAL A 227 68.78 -81.40 -19.84
N ILE A 228 69.28 -82.63 -19.76
CA ILE A 228 69.37 -83.55 -18.64
C ILE A 228 70.75 -83.45 -17.96
N GLY A 229 70.78 -83.69 -16.64
CA GLY A 229 72.00 -83.99 -15.84
C GLY A 229 72.68 -82.75 -15.27
N GLY A 230 73.22 -82.70 -14.05
CA GLY A 230 73.41 -83.68 -12.98
C GLY A 230 74.55 -83.19 -12.07
N ASN A 231 74.35 -83.31 -10.75
CA ASN A 231 75.37 -83.46 -9.69
C ASN A 231 76.18 -82.26 -9.15
N GLY A 232 76.06 -82.03 -7.83
CA GLY A 232 77.23 -81.92 -6.92
C GLY A 232 77.51 -80.58 -6.19
N GLY A 233 77.41 -80.59 -4.86
CA GLY A 233 78.49 -80.08 -3.98
C GLY A 233 78.32 -78.75 -3.22
N GLU A 234 77.96 -78.87 -1.93
CA GLU A 234 78.52 -78.22 -0.72
C GLU A 234 78.74 -76.70 -0.56
N ALA A 235 78.16 -76.22 0.57
CA ALA A 235 78.73 -75.40 1.66
C ALA A 235 79.25 -73.96 1.41
N GLY A 236 78.79 -73.02 2.26
CA GLY A 236 79.43 -71.70 2.41
C GLY A 236 78.58 -70.65 3.14
N GLU A 237 78.82 -70.52 4.43
CA GLU A 237 78.22 -69.64 5.44
C GLU A 237 78.59 -68.14 5.35
N ALA A 238 77.66 -67.25 5.74
CA ALA A 238 77.81 -65.90 6.36
C ALA A 238 76.61 -65.01 5.93
N GLY A 239 75.75 -64.44 6.77
CA GLY A 239 75.96 -63.92 8.11
C GLY A 239 76.18 -62.40 8.06
N GLN A 240 75.12 -61.59 7.82
CA GLN A 240 74.94 -60.16 8.19
C GLN A 240 73.84 -59.48 7.34
N SER A 241 72.56 -59.63 7.69
CA SER A 241 71.50 -58.74 7.14
C SER A 241 70.25 -58.56 8.00
N ASN A 242 70.12 -59.27 9.13
CA ASN A 242 68.86 -59.28 9.91
C ASN A 242 68.73 -58.21 11.01
N LEU A 243 69.75 -57.38 11.27
CA LEU A 243 69.69 -56.32 12.30
C LEU A 243 69.21 -54.96 11.76
N MET A 244 69.49 -54.65 10.48
CA MET A 244 69.05 -53.41 9.84
C MET A 244 67.55 -53.44 9.51
N GLN A 245 67.00 -54.60 9.12
CA GLN A 245 65.56 -54.77 8.88
C GLN A 245 64.73 -54.65 10.16
N GLY A 246 65.27 -55.10 11.31
CA GLY A 246 64.62 -54.95 12.61
C GLY A 246 64.51 -53.48 13.05
N LEU A 247 65.56 -52.67 12.84
CA LEU A 247 65.55 -51.25 13.18
C LEU A 247 64.66 -50.42 12.23
N LEU A 248 64.61 -50.78 10.93
CA LEU A 248 63.73 -50.14 9.96
C LEU A 248 62.25 -50.45 10.24
N ALA A 249 61.93 -51.67 10.67
CA ALA A 249 60.57 -52.03 11.07
C ALA A 249 60.12 -51.28 12.33
N MET A 250 61.02 -51.06 13.30
CA MET A 250 60.71 -50.32 14.53
C MET A 250 60.55 -48.81 14.27
N LEU A 251 61.40 -48.21 13.42
CA LEU A 251 61.26 -46.80 12.98
C LEU A 251 60.04 -46.56 12.07
N LEU A 252 59.64 -47.56 11.27
CA LEU A 252 58.45 -47.49 10.45
C LEU A 252 57.17 -47.63 11.30
N SER A 253 57.21 -48.46 12.35
CA SER A 253 56.15 -48.56 13.36
C SER A 253 55.98 -47.28 14.18
N GLU A 254 57.06 -46.54 14.44
CA GLU A 254 57.02 -45.31 15.25
C GLU A 254 56.58 -44.09 14.41
N ARG A 255 56.88 -44.08 13.10
CA ARG A 255 56.54 -42.98 12.18
C ARG A 255 55.22 -43.18 11.41
N MET A 256 54.74 -44.42 11.27
CA MET A 256 53.39 -44.72 10.81
C MET A 256 52.59 -45.26 11.99
N GLY A 257 52.00 -44.36 12.78
CA GLY A 257 50.97 -44.72 13.75
C GLY A 257 49.78 -45.37 13.05
N VAL A 258 49.79 -46.70 12.94
CA VAL A 258 48.71 -47.51 12.38
C VAL A 258 48.61 -48.81 13.19
N ALA A 259 48.15 -48.67 14.43
CA ALA A 259 47.37 -49.73 15.07
C ALA A 259 45.91 -49.51 14.66
N GLY A 260 45.52 -50.13 13.54
CA GLY A 260 44.11 -50.25 13.14
C GLY A 260 43.39 -51.28 14.00
N GLY A 261 43.22 -50.97 15.29
CA GLY A 261 42.29 -51.63 16.18
C GLY A 261 41.17 -50.65 16.50
N THR A 262 39.96 -50.93 16.03
CA THR A 262 38.77 -50.13 16.30
C THR A 262 38.38 -50.25 17.76
N GLU A 263 39.02 -49.47 18.63
CA GLU A 263 38.41 -49.01 19.87
C GLU A 263 37.60 -47.77 19.55
N GLN A 264 36.30 -47.96 19.34
CA GLN A 264 35.34 -46.86 19.42
C GLN A 264 35.32 -46.38 20.87
N THR A 265 36.15 -45.40 21.19
CA THR A 265 35.94 -44.54 22.35
C THR A 265 34.60 -43.86 22.14
N GLN A 266 33.55 -44.44 22.72
CA GLN A 266 32.22 -43.85 22.77
C GLN A 266 32.34 -42.52 23.50
N ARG A 267 32.33 -41.43 22.74
CA ARG A 267 32.32 -40.09 23.30
C ARG A 267 30.98 -39.91 24.03
N PRO A 268 30.97 -39.60 25.34
CA PRO A 268 29.73 -39.47 26.11
C PRO A 268 28.79 -38.38 25.56
N GLU A 269 29.33 -37.40 24.83
CA GLU A 269 28.56 -36.38 24.11
C GLU A 269 27.71 -36.95 22.97
N VAL A 270 28.18 -37.99 22.26
CA VAL A 270 27.46 -38.58 21.11
C VAL A 270 26.30 -39.46 21.58
N GLU A 271 26.45 -40.12 22.73
CA GLU A 271 25.35 -40.85 23.37
C GLU A 271 24.31 -39.91 23.96
N ALA A 272 24.72 -38.80 24.57
CA ALA A 272 23.80 -37.76 25.03
C ALA A 272 22.98 -37.18 23.87
N MET A 273 23.61 -36.92 22.73
CA MET A 273 22.94 -36.41 21.53
C MET A 273 21.97 -37.45 20.93
N ARG A 274 22.37 -38.74 20.91
CA ARG A 274 21.48 -39.84 20.52
C ARG A 274 20.29 -39.98 21.45
N ALA A 275 20.48 -39.86 22.76
CA ALA A 275 19.41 -39.92 23.75
C ALA A 275 18.42 -38.75 23.60
N GLU A 276 18.91 -37.55 23.28
CA GLU A 276 18.07 -36.40 23.01
C GLU A 276 17.25 -36.57 21.72
N ILE A 277 17.85 -37.09 20.66
CA ILE A 277 17.17 -37.40 19.39
C ILE A 277 16.09 -38.47 19.61
N TYR A 278 16.40 -39.53 20.37
CA TYR A 278 15.43 -40.57 20.70
C TYR A 278 14.26 -40.04 21.55
N ARG A 279 14.54 -39.09 22.45
CA ARG A 279 13.50 -38.42 23.25
C ARG A 279 12.56 -37.59 22.39
N LYS A 280 13.09 -36.86 21.40
CA LYS A 280 12.29 -36.06 20.45
C LYS A 280 11.45 -36.92 19.51
N LEU A 281 11.93 -38.12 19.16
CA LEU A 281 11.18 -39.08 18.34
C LEU A 281 10.07 -39.83 19.12
N ARG A 282 10.22 -39.97 20.45
CA ARG A 282 9.28 -40.72 21.30
C ARG A 282 8.24 -39.84 22.00
N ALA A 283 8.36 -38.51 21.94
CA ALA A 283 7.31 -37.63 22.41
C ALA A 283 6.16 -37.61 21.39
N PRO A 284 4.97 -38.15 21.70
CA PRO A 284 3.80 -37.88 20.89
C PRO A 284 3.50 -36.37 20.93
N VAL A 285 3.20 -35.80 19.77
CA VAL A 285 2.75 -34.41 19.64
C VAL A 285 1.44 -34.27 20.42
N GLU A 286 1.52 -33.75 21.64
CA GLU A 286 0.32 -33.33 22.37
C GLU A 286 -0.13 -31.94 21.89
N PRO A 287 -1.45 -31.75 21.74
CA PRO A 287 -2.02 -30.54 21.16
C PRO A 287 -1.84 -29.36 22.11
N THR A 288 -1.33 -28.25 21.60
CA THR A 288 -1.34 -26.97 22.31
C THR A 288 -2.77 -26.61 22.72
N THR A 289 -2.99 -26.61 24.02
CA THR A 289 -4.18 -26.16 24.74
C THR A 289 -4.55 -24.73 24.34
N ALA A 290 -5.77 -24.56 23.86
CA ALA A 290 -6.43 -23.28 23.74
C ALA A 290 -6.98 -22.87 25.11
N GLU A 291 -6.18 -22.17 25.90
CA GLU A 291 -6.63 -21.45 27.09
C GLU A 291 -5.83 -20.15 27.21
N ASP A 292 -6.24 -19.11 26.48
CA ASP A 292 -5.94 -17.72 26.88
C ASP A 292 -6.77 -16.66 26.11
N VAL A 293 -8.10 -16.80 26.02
CA VAL A 293 -8.98 -15.67 25.61
C VAL A 293 -10.36 -15.74 26.26
N THR A 294 -10.46 -15.78 27.59
CA THR A 294 -11.69 -15.35 28.30
C THR A 294 -11.37 -14.87 29.72
N SER A 295 -10.63 -13.77 29.84
CA SER A 295 -10.63 -12.98 31.08
C SER A 295 -10.30 -11.52 30.80
N ASN A 296 -11.09 -10.87 29.93
CA ASN A 296 -11.18 -9.42 29.95
C ASN A 296 -12.48 -8.91 29.29
N ARG A 297 -13.64 -9.29 29.85
CA ARG A 297 -14.91 -8.58 29.59
C ARG A 297 -15.93 -8.83 30.70
N ALA A 298 -15.68 -8.30 31.88
CA ALA A 298 -16.72 -8.04 32.89
C ALA A 298 -16.17 -7.11 33.99
N MET A 299 -16.18 -5.81 33.73
CA MET A 299 -16.56 -4.72 34.66
C MET A 299 -16.40 -3.38 33.95
#